data_AF-A0A3D5WIB8-F1
#
_entry.id   AF-A0A3D5WIB8-F1
#
_cell.length_a   1.000
_cell.length_b   1.000
_cell.length_c   1.000
_cell.angle_alpha   90.00
_cell.angle_beta   90.00
_cell.angle_gamma   90.00
#
_symmetry.space_group_name_H-M   'P 1'
#
loop_
_entity.id
_entity.type
_entity.pdbx_description
1 polymer ?
#
loop_
_entity_poly.entity_id
_entity_poly.type
_entity_poly.pdbx_seq_one_letter_code
_entity_poly.pdbx_strand_id
1 'polypeptide(L)'
;DWWFHAKASAGSHVIVKTEGKELPDQTFEEAARLAAHFSKASSQDKAEVDYIQKKHIKKPNGSKPGFVVYYTNYSMTISTDITGIREV
;
A
#
# COMPACT_ATOMS: atom_id res chain seq x y z
N ASP A 1 -5.70 -7.45 8.78
CA ASP A 1 -4.56 -6.86 8.05
C ASP A 1 -4.98 -6.26 6.73
N TRP A 2 -4.43 -5.07 6.47
CA TRP A 2 -4.59 -4.34 5.23
C TRP A 2 -3.28 -4.37 4.46
N TRP A 3 -3.39 -4.41 3.14
CA TRP A 3 -2.27 -4.34 2.21
C TRP A 3 -2.42 -3.09 1.35
N PHE A 4 -1.29 -2.49 1.01
CA PHE A 4 -1.17 -1.29 0.22
C PHE A 4 -0.07 -1.45 -0.83
N HIS A 5 -0.27 -0.88 -2.01
CA HIS A 5 0.73 -0.82 -3.07
C HIS A 5 0.44 0.33 -4.04
N ALA A 6 1.50 0.91 -4.60
CA ALA A 6 1.37 1.95 -5.61
C ALA A 6 0.62 1.42 -6.85
N LYS A 7 -0.42 2.14 -7.26
CA LYS A 7 -1.26 1.71 -8.37
C LYS A 7 -0.51 1.86 -9.70
N ALA A 8 -0.61 0.83 -10.55
CA ALA A 8 0.01 0.79 -11.88
C ALA A 8 1.54 1.11 -11.91
N SER A 9 2.22 1.01 -10.77
CA SER A 9 3.63 1.33 -10.61
C SER A 9 4.31 0.23 -9.80
N ALA A 10 5.57 -0.10 -10.13
CA ALA A 10 6.32 -1.06 -9.33
C ALA A 10 6.71 -0.43 -7.98
N GLY A 11 6.45 -1.12 -6.87
CA GLY A 11 6.82 -0.64 -5.55
C GLY A 11 6.78 -1.72 -4.48
N SER A 12 7.03 -1.29 -3.24
CA SER A 12 6.95 -2.14 -2.07
C SER A 12 5.49 -2.48 -1.71
N HIS A 13 5.29 -3.71 -1.23
CA HIS A 13 4.07 -4.07 -0.52
C HIS A 13 4.15 -3.57 0.92
N VAL A 14 3.16 -2.80 1.37
CA VAL A 14 3.03 -2.38 2.76
C VAL A 14 1.88 -3.14 3.40
N ILE A 15 2.10 -3.65 4.61
CA ILE A 15 1.07 -4.35 5.40
C ILE A 15 0.88 -3.63 6.71
N VAL A 16 -0.37 -3.29 7.03
CA VAL A 16 -0.75 -2.88 8.38
C VAL A 16 -1.39 -4.07 9.08
N LYS A 17 -0.76 -4.51 10.18
CA LYS A 17 -1.31 -5.52 11.06
C LYS A 17 -2.41 -4.90 11.90
N THR A 18 -3.62 -5.43 11.79
CA THR A 18 -4.79 -4.84 12.47
C THR A 18 -5.05 -5.46 13.84
N GLU A 19 -4.56 -6.69 14.06
CA GLU A 19 -4.88 -7.48 15.27
C GLU A 19 -6.40 -7.59 15.53
N GLY A 20 -7.21 -7.56 14.47
CA GLY A 20 -8.67 -7.60 14.56
C GLY A 20 -9.36 -6.29 14.96
N LYS A 21 -8.60 -5.20 15.15
CA LYS A 21 -9.14 -3.88 15.50
C LYS A 21 -9.42 -3.03 14.26
N GLU A 22 -10.32 -2.07 14.40
CA GLU A 22 -10.44 -0.98 13.43
C GLU A 22 -9.21 -0.07 13.54
N LEU A 23 -8.79 0.46 12.39
CA LEU A 23 -7.65 1.36 12.30
C LEU A 23 -8.16 2.78 12.06
N PRO A 24 -7.52 3.81 12.64
CA PRO A 24 -7.83 5.18 12.31
C PRO A 24 -7.38 5.52 10.88
N ASP A 25 -8.03 6.50 10.27
CA ASP A 25 -7.72 6.96 8.90
C ASP A 25 -6.24 7.35 8.74
N GLN A 26 -5.65 7.96 9.77
CA GLN A 26 -4.23 8.31 9.80
C GLN A 26 -3.33 7.10 9.51
N THR A 27 -3.64 5.92 10.06
CA THR A 27 -2.84 4.71 9.81
C THR A 27 -2.94 4.26 8.36
N PHE A 28 -4.11 4.41 7.72
CA PHE A 28 -4.24 4.15 6.29
C PHE A 28 -3.43 5.13 5.46
N GLU A 29 -3.48 6.42 5.80
CA GLU A 29 -2.72 7.47 5.11
C GLU A 29 -1.21 7.24 5.23
N GLU A 30 -0.71 6.95 6.43
CA GLU A 30 0.72 6.69 6.65
C GLU A 30 1.20 5.45 5.89
N ALA A 31 0.43 4.36 5.92
CA ALA A 31 0.72 3.16 5.16
C ALA A 31 0.71 3.41 3.64
N ALA A 32 -0.23 4.22 3.16
CA ALA A 32 -0.28 4.62 1.76
C ALA A 32 0.92 5.50 1.37
N ARG A 33 1.33 6.47 2.21
CA ARG A 33 2.54 7.27 1.98
C ARG A 33 3.78 6.40 1.88
N LEU A 34 3.93 5.41 2.75
CA LEU A 34 5.03 4.45 2.68
C LEU A 34 5.00 3.66 1.36
N ALA A 35 3.83 3.18 0.94
CA ALA A 35 3.68 2.44 -0.32
C ALA A 35 4.00 3.32 -1.54
N ALA A 36 3.58 4.58 -1.53
CA ALA A 36 3.89 5.56 -2.57
C ALA A 36 5.38 5.92 -2.61
N HIS A 37 5.98 6.20 -1.45
CA HIS A 37 7.38 6.58 -1.31
C HIS A 37 8.34 5.48 -1.74
N PHE A 38 8.08 4.22 -1.39
CA PHE A 38 8.89 3.08 -1.79
C PHE A 38 8.43 2.47 -3.13
N SER A 39 8.03 3.31 -4.07
CA SER A 39 7.65 2.91 -5.42
C SER A 39 8.36 3.73 -6.49
N LYS A 40 8.21 3.34 -7.76
CA LYS A 40 8.65 4.15 -8.90
C LYS A 40 7.88 5.47 -9.06
N ALA A 41 6.79 5.66 -8.32
CA ALA A 41 6.05 6.93 -8.31
C ALA A 41 6.61 7.94 -7.29
N SER A 42 7.68 7.61 -6.56
CA SER A 42 8.23 8.44 -5.49
C SER A 42 8.70 9.84 -5.89
N SER A 43 9.02 10.06 -7.18
CA SER A 43 9.39 11.36 -7.72
C SER A 43 8.19 12.27 -8.02
N GLN A 44 6.96 11.75 -7.92
CA GLN A 44 5.74 12.53 -8.09
C GLN A 44 5.38 13.22 -6.78
N ASP A 45 4.70 14.37 -6.82
CA ASP A 45 4.20 15.02 -5.60
C ASP A 45 3.13 14.18 -4.90
N LYS A 46 2.30 13.48 -5.69
CA LYS A 46 1.25 12.57 -5.22
C LYS A 46 1.18 11.34 -6.11
N ALA A 47 0.81 10.21 -5.52
CA ALA A 47 0.58 8.96 -6.23
C ALA A 47 -0.75 8.33 -5.82
N GLU A 48 -1.34 7.52 -6.72
CA GLU A 48 -2.46 6.65 -6.37
C GLU A 48 -1.95 5.37 -5.71
N VAL A 49 -2.58 4.98 -4.61
CA VAL A 49 -2.26 3.77 -3.85
C VAL A 49 -3.52 2.94 -3.74
N ASP A 50 -3.42 1.67 -4.15
CA ASP A 50 -4.48 0.69 -3.94
C ASP A 50 -4.34 0.07 -2.56
N TYR A 51 -5.47 -0.13 -1.89
CA TYR A 51 -5.52 -0.84 -0.62
C TYR A 51 -6.72 -1.77 -0.50
N ILE A 52 -6.49 -2.88 0.19
CA ILE A 52 -7.45 -3.97 0.32
C ILE A 52 -7.08 -4.82 1.54
N GLN A 53 -8.05 -5.54 2.09
CA GLN A 53 -7.76 -6.57 3.08
C GLN A 53 -6.86 -7.65 2.46
N LYS A 54 -5.76 -7.97 3.16
CA LYS A 54 -4.73 -8.93 2.70
C LYS A 54 -5.31 -10.28 2.24
N LYS A 55 -6.39 -10.75 2.88
CA LYS A 55 -7.06 -12.02 2.56
C LYS A 55 -7.66 -12.09 1.15
N HIS A 56 -7.90 -10.94 0.51
CA HIS A 56 -8.46 -10.87 -0.84
C HIS A 56 -7.37 -10.86 -1.93
N ILE A 57 -6.10 -10.78 -1.54
CA ILE A 57 -4.96 -10.82 -2.47
C ILE A 57 -4.62 -12.27 -2.77
N LYS A 58 -4.31 -12.54 -4.04
CA LYS A 58 -3.89 -13.87 -4.50
C LYS A 58 -2.54 -13.78 -5.19
N LYS A 59 -1.68 -14.78 -4.94
CA LYS A 59 -0.48 -15.02 -5.73
C LYS A 59 -0.80 -16.15 -6.72
N PRO A 60 -0.87 -15.88 -8.04
CA PRO A 60 -1.09 -16.92 -9.02
C PRO A 60 0.04 -17.96 -9.01
N ASN A 61 -0.31 -19.24 -9.13
CA ASN A 61 0.67 -20.33 -9.15
C ASN A 61 1.66 -20.14 -10.31
N GLY A 62 2.95 -20.33 -10.03
CA GLY A 62 4.03 -20.17 -11.02
C GLY A 62 4.42 -18.71 -11.34
N SER A 63 3.76 -17.72 -10.73
CA SER A 63 4.14 -16.30 -10.92
C SER A 63 5.44 -15.94 -10.19
N LYS A 64 6.12 -14.90 -10.70
CA LYS A 64 7.36 -14.37 -10.11
C LYS A 64 7.11 -13.89 -8.66
N PRO A 65 8.12 -13.98 -7.77
CA PRO A 65 8.02 -13.39 -6.44
C PRO A 65 7.59 -11.91 -6.50
N GLY A 66 6.71 -11.51 -5.58
CA GLY A 66 6.14 -10.16 -5.55
C GLY A 66 4.93 -9.95 -6.49
N PHE A 67 4.68 -10.83 -7.46
CA PHE A 67 3.50 -10.71 -8.31
C PHE A 67 2.24 -11.15 -7.57
N VAL A 68 1.25 -10.26 -7.50
CA VAL A 68 -0.04 -10.48 -6.85
C VAL A 68 -1.17 -9.93 -7.69
N VAL A 69 -2.37 -10.49 -7.51
CA VAL A 69 -3.61 -10.04 -8.16
C VAL A 69 -4.72 -9.83 -7.13
N TYR A 70 -5.59 -8.88 -7.42
CA TYR A 70 -6.80 -8.56 -6.69
C TYR A 70 -7.85 -8.04 -7.68
N TYR A 71 -9.13 -8.16 -7.34
CA TYR A 71 -10.24 -7.88 -8.26
C TYR A 71 -11.19 -6.79 -7.75
N THR A 72 -11.10 -6.45 -6.47
CA THR A 72 -11.81 -5.36 -5.84
C THR A 72 -10.82 -4.64 -4.96
N ASN A 73 -10.83 -3.31 -4.94
CA ASN A 73 -9.96 -2.54 -4.07
C ASN A 73 -10.55 -1.15 -3.85
N TYR A 74 -10.02 -0.46 -2.86
CA TYR A 74 -10.14 0.97 -2.77
C TYR A 74 -8.84 1.60 -3.28
N SER A 75 -8.91 2.88 -3.65
CA SER A 75 -7.75 3.66 -4.02
C SER A 75 -7.81 5.02 -3.33
N MET A 76 -6.66 5.56 -2.97
CA MET A 76 -6.54 6.94 -2.51
C MET A 76 -5.36 7.63 -3.17
N THR A 77 -5.45 8.95 -3.34
CA THR A 77 -4.34 9.79 -3.78
C THR A 77 -3.63 10.34 -2.55
N ILE A 78 -2.33 10.09 -2.42
CA ILE A 78 -1.56 10.47 -1.24
C ILE A 78 -0.23 11.12 -1.64
N SER A 79 0.32 11.97 -0.77
CA SER A 79 1.67 12.50 -0.94
C SER A 79 2.72 11.38 -0.92
N THR A 80 3.78 11.51 -1.70
CA THR A 80 4.95 10.61 -1.64
C THR A 80 5.93 10.99 -0.52
N ASP A 81 5.71 12.14 0.13
CA ASP A 81 6.54 12.63 1.22
C ASP A 81 6.23 11.90 2.55
N ILE A 82 7.30 11.37 3.15
CA ILE A 82 7.28 10.65 4.43
C ILE A 82 8.06 11.39 5.53
N THR A 83 8.48 12.64 5.35
CA THR A 83 9.26 13.40 6.36
C THR A 83 8.61 13.46 7.75
N GLY A 84 7.27 13.41 7.80
CA GLY A 84 6.48 13.36 9.03
C GLY A 84 6.32 11.98 9.66
N ILE A 85 6.75 10.90 8.98
CA ILE A 85 6.66 9.53 9.47
C ILE A 85 8.04 9.12 9.98
N ARG A 86 8.13 8.78 11.27
CA ARG A 86 9.40 8.40 11.90
C ARG A 86 9.21 7.13 12.71
N GLU A 87 10.27 6.34 12.77
CA GLU A 87 10.38 5.24 13.74
C GLU A 87 10.45 5.84 15.15
N VAL A 88 9.71 5.24 16.08
CA VAL A 88 9.61 5.66 17.48
C VAL A 88 10.34 4.66 18.37
#